data_AF-A0A7V8FJ13-F1
#
_entry.id   AF-A0A7V8FJ13-F1
#
_cell.length_a   1.000
_cell.length_b   1.000
_cell.length_c   1.000
_cell.angle_alpha   90.00
_cell.angle_beta   90.00
_cell.angle_gamma   90.00
#
_symmetry.space_group_name_H-M   'P 1'
#
loop_
_entity.id
_entity.type
_entity.pdbx_description
1 polymer ?
#
loop_
_entity_poly.entity_id
_entity_poly.type
_entity_poly.pdbx_seq_one_letter_code
_entity_poly.pdbx_strand_id
1 'polypeptide(L)'
;MPNCTSRAWPRAAAGGHGIPHDKIRARFDSARENLLELLPHLDELQVYDNSTPADADGAEPMPVLQMNQGQLRYPVSVAELLHTPDWAKPIVMRAMELQGS
;
A
#
# COMPACT_ATOMS: atom_id res chain seq x y z
N MET A 1 -0.56 12.67 -6.08
CA MET A 1 -0.08 12.20 -4.76
C MET A 1 -1.28 11.70 -3.96
N PRO A 2 -1.28 10.46 -3.44
CA PRO A 2 -2.43 9.94 -2.73
C PRO A 2 -2.54 10.59 -1.36
N ASN A 3 -3.79 10.84 -0.97
CA ASN A 3 -4.21 11.45 0.26
C ASN A 3 -4.20 10.42 1.42
N CYS A 4 -3.02 9.96 1.84
CA CYS A 4 -2.92 9.06 2.98
C CYS A 4 -3.40 9.69 4.32
N THR A 5 -3.71 10.99 4.31
CA THR A 5 -3.95 11.81 5.49
C THR A 5 -5.42 11.94 5.85
N SER A 6 -6.34 11.87 4.88
CA SER A 6 -7.77 12.08 5.14
C SER A 6 -8.42 10.98 5.98
N ARG A 7 -7.93 9.74 5.94
CA ARG A 7 -8.48 8.64 6.75
C ARG A 7 -7.83 8.56 8.15
N ALA A 8 -6.56 8.92 8.29
CA ALA A 8 -5.83 8.85 9.55
C ALA A 8 -6.16 10.01 10.50
N TRP A 9 -6.40 11.20 9.97
CA TRP A 9 -6.64 12.41 10.74
C TRP A 9 -7.88 12.36 11.64
N PRO A 10 -9.07 11.93 11.18
CA PRO A 10 -10.26 11.88 12.03
C PRO A 10 -10.10 10.93 13.23
N ARG A 11 -9.40 9.80 13.04
CA ARG A 11 -9.11 8.82 14.10
C ARG A 11 -8.10 9.33 15.11
N ALA A 12 -7.04 10.01 14.65
CA ALA A 12 -6.05 10.60 15.55
C ALA A 12 -6.61 11.77 16.36
N ALA A 13 -7.53 12.55 15.78
CA ALA A 13 -8.21 13.65 16.47
C ALA A 13 -9.17 13.15 17.57
N ALA A 14 -9.82 12.00 17.38
CA ALA A 14 -10.69 11.37 18.38
C ALA A 14 -9.94 10.84 19.63
N GLY A 15 -8.60 10.69 19.57
CA GLY A 15 -7.76 10.12 20.63
C GLY A 15 -7.00 11.12 21.52
N GLY A 16 -7.19 12.44 21.33
CA GLY A 16 -6.65 13.47 22.24
C GLY A 16 -5.17 13.84 22.09
N HIS A 17 -4.40 13.18 21.24
CA HIS A 17 -3.06 13.62 20.82
C HIS A 17 -2.92 13.43 19.30
N GLY A 18 -3.18 14.49 18.55
CA GLY A 18 -3.01 14.48 17.09
C GLY A 18 -1.57 14.10 16.74
N ILE A 19 -1.39 12.97 16.04
CA ILE A 19 -0.08 12.61 15.51
C ILE A 19 0.29 13.67 14.45
N PRO A 20 1.45 14.34 14.57
CA PRO A 20 1.88 15.31 13.56
C PRO A 20 1.87 14.68 12.17
N HIS A 21 1.35 15.42 11.21
CA HIS A 21 1.26 15.00 9.80
C HIS A 21 2.61 14.48 9.27
N ASP A 22 3.70 15.16 9.62
CA ASP A 22 5.05 14.77 9.21
C ASP A 22 5.48 13.42 9.78
N LYS A 23 5.02 13.05 10.98
CA LYS A 23 5.29 11.71 11.55
C LYS A 23 4.48 10.62 10.84
N ILE A 24 3.25 10.92 10.40
CA ILE A 24 2.44 9.98 9.61
C ILE A 24 3.12 9.74 8.25
N ARG A 25 3.57 10.82 7.60
CA ARG A 25 4.29 10.74 6.33
C ARG A 25 5.61 9.98 6.46
N ALA A 26 6.42 10.29 7.46
CA ALA A 26 7.68 9.57 7.70
C ALA A 26 7.46 8.07 7.92
N ARG A 27 6.43 7.69 8.72
CA ARG A 27 6.07 6.29 8.91
C ARG A 27 5.61 5.62 7.62
N PHE A 28 4.85 6.32 6.79
CA PHE A 28 4.42 5.81 5.50
C PHE A 28 5.60 5.58 4.56
N ASP A 29 6.57 6.50 4.52
CA ASP A 29 7.78 6.36 3.71
C ASP A 29 8.62 5.17 4.18
N SER A 30 8.96 5.10 5.48
CA SER A 30 9.74 3.97 6.03
C SER A 30 9.02 2.63 5.91
N ALA A 31 7.69 2.58 6.01
CA ALA A 31 6.95 1.33 5.83
C ALA A 31 7.11 0.75 4.41
N ARG A 32 7.16 1.62 3.39
CA ARG A 32 7.38 1.18 2.00
C ARG A 32 8.81 0.69 1.78
N GLU A 33 9.80 1.38 2.34
CA GLU A 33 11.20 0.95 2.30
C GLU A 33 11.39 -0.41 2.96
N ASN A 34 10.87 -0.57 4.18
CA ASN A 34 10.93 -1.85 4.89
C ASN A 34 10.22 -2.97 4.11
N LEU A 35 9.09 -2.69 3.46
CA LEU A 35 8.40 -3.68 2.66
C LEU A 35 9.24 -4.13 1.45
N LEU A 36 9.93 -3.20 0.78
CA LEU A 36 10.83 -3.54 -0.34
C LEU A 36 11.97 -4.46 0.10
N GLU A 37 12.51 -4.25 1.29
CA GLU A 37 13.55 -5.11 1.88
C GLU A 37 13.02 -6.50 2.27
N LEU A 38 11.78 -6.56 2.75
CA LEU A 38 11.16 -7.82 3.19
C LEU A 38 10.65 -8.69 2.03
N LEU A 39 10.28 -8.10 0.89
CA LEU A 39 9.68 -8.79 -0.25
C LEU A 39 10.35 -10.13 -0.65
N PRO A 40 11.69 -10.25 -0.73
CA PRO A 40 12.35 -11.52 -1.11
C PRO A 40 12.18 -12.65 -0.10
N HIS A 41 11.69 -12.35 1.10
CA HIS A 41 11.57 -13.30 2.21
C HIS A 41 10.10 -13.66 2.53
N LEU A 42 9.14 -13.16 1.74
CA LEU A 42 7.71 -13.36 1.98
C LEU A 42 7.14 -14.43 1.05
N ASP A 43 6.54 -15.46 1.64
CA ASP A 43 5.76 -16.46 0.90
C ASP A 43 4.39 -15.91 0.47
N GLU A 44 3.74 -15.10 1.32
CA GLU A 44 2.44 -14.50 1.04
C GLU A 44 2.42 -13.02 1.42
N LEU A 45 1.86 -12.19 0.54
CA LEU A 45 1.69 -10.75 0.76
C LEU A 45 0.43 -10.26 0.06
N GLN A 46 -0.36 -9.45 0.75
CA GLN A 46 -1.53 -8.77 0.19
C GLN A 46 -1.43 -7.29 0.54
N VAL A 47 -1.48 -6.43 -0.47
CA VAL A 47 -1.39 -4.97 -0.32
C VAL A 47 -2.62 -4.34 -0.92
N TYR A 48 -3.22 -3.43 -0.16
CA TYR A 48 -4.44 -2.72 -0.53
C TYR A 48 -4.23 -1.21 -0.45
N ASP A 49 -4.83 -0.48 -1.38
CA ASP A 49 -4.99 0.97 -1.31
C ASP A 49 -6.26 1.30 -0.54
N ASN A 50 -6.08 2.00 0.58
CA ASN A 50 -7.13 2.51 1.45
C ASN A 50 -7.21 4.06 1.44
N SER A 51 -6.59 4.70 0.46
CA SER A 51 -6.47 6.16 0.36
C SER A 51 -7.81 6.83 0.04
N THR A 52 -8.75 6.11 -0.59
CA THR A 52 -10.13 6.58 -0.73
C THR A 52 -10.74 6.78 0.65
N PRO A 53 -11.24 7.99 0.99
CA PRO A 53 -11.93 8.22 2.25
C PRO A 53 -13.11 7.26 2.39
N ALA A 54 -13.27 6.65 3.56
CA ALA A 54 -14.49 5.90 3.84
C ALA A 54 -15.65 6.90 3.96
N ASP A 55 -16.67 6.75 3.12
CA ASP A 55 -17.98 7.38 3.32
C ASP A 55 -18.75 6.63 4.43
N ALA A 56 -20.05 6.95 4.59
CA ALA A 56 -20.90 6.32 5.61
C ALA A 56 -21.06 4.80 5.42
N ASP A 57 -20.88 4.30 4.19
CA ASP A 57 -21.01 2.88 3.82
C ASP A 57 -19.66 2.15 3.88
N GLY A 58 -18.55 2.89 3.95
CA GLY A 58 -17.20 2.38 4.03
C GLY A 58 -16.60 2.17 2.65
N ALA A 59 -15.49 2.85 2.36
CA ALA A 59 -14.77 2.62 1.10
C ALA A 59 -14.01 1.29 1.16
N GLU A 60 -14.35 0.39 0.23
CA GLU A 60 -13.67 -0.89 0.05
C GLU A 60 -12.20 -0.70 -0.31
N PRO A 61 -11.27 -1.39 0.38
CA PRO A 61 -9.86 -1.40 0.03
C PRO A 61 -9.65 -1.93 -1.38
N MET A 62 -8.95 -1.18 -2.24
CA MET A 62 -8.64 -1.65 -3.59
C MET A 62 -7.38 -2.51 -3.57
N PRO A 63 -7.39 -3.76 -4.08
CA PRO A 63 -6.17 -4.56 -4.16
C PRO A 63 -5.13 -3.89 -5.07
N VAL A 64 -3.88 -3.92 -4.66
CA VAL A 64 -2.75 -3.32 -5.39
C VAL A 64 -1.70 -4.37 -5.72
N LEU A 65 -1.45 -5.31 -4.80
CA LEU A 65 -0.54 -6.40 -5.01
C LEU A 65 -1.02 -7.63 -4.23
N GLN A 66 -0.95 -8.79 -4.87
CA GLN A 66 -1.12 -10.07 -4.22
C GLN A 66 0.04 -10.98 -4.63
N MET A 67 0.68 -11.60 -3.65
CA MET A 67 1.67 -12.66 -3.83
C MET A 67 1.25 -13.88 -3.02
N ASN A 68 1.46 -15.06 -3.57
CA ASN A 68 1.24 -16.34 -2.89
C ASN A 68 2.31 -17.34 -3.34
N GLN A 69 2.91 -18.06 -2.40
CA GLN A 69 4.06 -18.95 -2.64
C GLN A 69 5.22 -18.22 -3.35
N GLY A 70 5.47 -16.98 -2.97
CA GLY A 70 6.48 -16.11 -3.62
C GLY A 70 6.14 -15.67 -5.05
N GLN A 71 4.98 -16.07 -5.58
CA GLN A 71 4.53 -15.74 -6.93
C GLN A 71 3.55 -14.58 -6.92
N LEU A 72 3.74 -13.60 -7.80
CA LEU A 72 2.76 -12.54 -8.06
C LEU A 72 1.47 -13.14 -8.63
N ARG A 73 0.35 -12.81 -8.00
CA ARG A 73 -1.02 -13.21 -8.35
C ARG A 73 -1.88 -12.03 -8.77
N TYR A 74 -1.47 -10.81 -8.41
CA TYR A 74 -2.06 -9.55 -8.87
C TYR A 74 -0.99 -8.46 -8.79
N PRO A 75 -0.87 -7.56 -9.79
CA PRO A 75 -1.63 -7.52 -11.05
C PRO A 75 -1.21 -8.62 -12.04
N VAL A 76 -2.13 -9.08 -12.91
CA VAL A 76 -1.87 -10.13 -13.93
C VAL A 76 -2.04 -9.64 -15.38
N SER A 77 -2.52 -8.41 -15.55
CA SER A 77 -2.71 -7.77 -16.85
C SER A 77 -2.11 -6.38 -16.91
N VAL A 78 -1.83 -5.90 -18.13
CA VAL A 78 -1.37 -4.53 -18.37
C VAL A 78 -2.40 -3.51 -17.89
N ALA A 79 -3.69 -3.80 -18.05
CA ALA A 79 -4.75 -2.92 -17.59
C ALA A 79 -4.69 -2.71 -16.07
N GLU A 80 -4.48 -3.77 -15.28
CA GLU A 80 -4.33 -3.66 -13.82
C GLU A 80 -3.04 -2.96 -13.42
N LEU A 81 -1.93 -3.22 -14.14
CA LEU A 81 -0.67 -2.50 -13.93
C LEU A 81 -0.84 -0.98 -14.14
N LEU A 82 -1.59 -0.57 -15.16
CA LEU A 82 -1.87 0.86 -15.41
C LEU A 82 -2.69 1.52 -14.30
N HIS A 83 -3.50 0.76 -13.57
CA HIS A 83 -4.26 1.25 -12.41
C HIS A 83 -3.47 1.22 -11.10
N THR A 84 -2.21 0.76 -11.12
CA THR A 84 -1.37 0.76 -9.91
C THR A 84 -1.10 2.20 -9.45
N PRO A 85 -1.47 2.54 -8.20
CA PRO A 85 -1.28 3.89 -7.69
C PRO A 85 0.22 4.22 -7.54
N ASP A 86 0.59 5.48 -7.74
CA ASP A 86 1.99 5.93 -7.80
C ASP A 86 2.83 5.48 -6.61
N TRP A 87 2.25 5.48 -5.41
CA TRP A 87 2.95 5.12 -4.18
C TRP A 87 3.38 3.65 -4.14
N ALA A 88 2.65 2.78 -4.84
CA ALA A 88 2.83 1.33 -4.82
C ALA A 88 3.59 0.79 -6.03
N LYS A 89 3.76 1.58 -7.09
CA LYS A 89 4.59 1.22 -8.26
C LYS A 89 5.93 0.59 -7.89
N PRO A 90 6.77 1.15 -6.99
CA PRO A 90 8.05 0.53 -6.65
C PRO A 90 7.90 -0.85 -5.99
N ILE A 91 6.84 -1.07 -5.21
CA ILE A 91 6.55 -2.35 -4.55
C ILE A 91 6.15 -3.40 -5.60
N VAL A 92 5.24 -3.03 -6.52
CA VAL A 92 4.78 -3.90 -7.60
C VAL A 92 5.95 -4.25 -8.53
N MET A 93 6.76 -3.27 -8.94
CA MET A 93 7.94 -3.51 -9.76
C MET A 93 8.91 -4.48 -9.09
N ARG A 94 9.20 -4.28 -7.79
CA ARG A 94 10.12 -5.17 -7.06
C ARG A 94 9.60 -6.59 -6.99
N ALA A 95 8.30 -6.79 -6.76
CA ALA A 95 7.72 -8.13 -6.77
C ALA A 95 7.79 -8.81 -8.16
N MET A 96 7.60 -8.05 -9.24
CA MET A 96 7.77 -8.57 -10.61
C MET A 96 9.21 -8.98 -10.91
N GLU A 97 10.20 -8.21 -10.45
CA GLU A 97 11.63 -8.55 -10.60
C GLU A 97 11.97 -9.89 -9.92
N LEU A 98 11.38 -10.15 -8.75
CA LEU A 98 11.62 -11.38 -7.98
C LEU A 98 11.03 -12.63 -8.63
N GLN A 99 10.03 -12.50 -9.51
CA GLN A 99 9.49 -13.64 -10.27
C GLN A 99 10.41 -14.10 -11.41
N GLY A 100 11.26 -13.21 -11.92
CA GLY A 100 12.15 -13.47 -13.05
C GLY A 100 13.53 -13.99 -12.64
N SER A 101 13.79 -14.17 -11.34
CA SER A 101 15.07 -14.60 -10.78
C SER A 101 15.03 -16.04 -10.29
#